data_AF-A0A661QZ13-F1
#
_entry.id   AF-A0A661QZ13-F1
#
_cell.length_a   1.000
_cell.length_b   1.000
_cell.length_c   1.000
_cell.angle_alpha   90.00
_cell.angle_beta   90.00
_cell.angle_gamma   90.00
#
_symmetry.space_group_name_H-M   'P 1'
#
loop_
_entity.id
_entity.type
_entity.pdbx_description
1 polymer ?
#
loop_
_entity_poly.entity_id
_entity_poly.type
_entity_poly.pdbx_seq_one_letter_code
_entity_poly.pdbx_strand_id
1 'polypeptide(L)'
;MSESRERLRALRSELKGRGLRFKWQDPEMSFLEGLWARGDRRLSPLLVRAYEMGCRLDAWSEHFRFDRWQEAIEASGIDTSFYATRPRDLSEPLPWHHIDSGVSEGFLKEEWQKALTGSHTQDCRTGRCALCGVCDFKRVKPISFAAKSAMELRHLSHRPSAKPLFKKLVVSYSKRESARYFGHLELIKIFTRAIRRARIPLRFSEGFHPAPKISFESALPVGIESEQERFLVEVPLDVQPAMFIERLNPQLPNGLTVTTCKAIFKEKSLHRAEKVHYTITLKDGAFSETKLNQFLKAASWPLTKRNPKAHIKTIDLKKAVTKLQLLSPTTAELTLDLSSGQYVRPTDALIKIFGLSERSLRPARIIKRLGNNSGF
;
A
#
# COMPACT_ATOMS: atom_id res chain seq x y z
N MET A 1 -2.39 13.54 32.19
CA MET A 1 -1.48 14.34 31.34
C MET A 1 -0.28 14.88 32.12
N SER A 2 -0.49 15.74 33.12
CA SER A 2 0.60 16.27 33.97
C SER A 2 1.41 15.17 34.67
N GLU A 3 0.72 14.25 35.35
CA GLU A 3 1.32 13.07 36.00
C GLU A 3 2.13 12.21 35.01
N SER A 4 1.60 11.98 33.80
CA SER A 4 2.29 11.21 32.75
C SER A 4 3.61 11.87 32.34
N ARG A 5 3.61 13.20 32.14
CA ARG A 5 4.83 13.97 31.82
C ARG A 5 5.84 13.93 32.97
N GLU A 6 5.37 13.99 34.21
CA GLU A 6 6.23 13.90 35.39
C GLU A 6 6.90 12.53 35.52
N ARG A 7 6.13 11.44 35.41
CA ARG A 7 6.68 10.08 35.40
C ARG A 7 7.65 9.85 34.26
N LEU A 8 7.35 10.33 33.05
CA LEU A 8 8.27 10.23 31.91
C LEU A 8 9.57 11.01 32.16
N ARG A 9 9.50 12.19 32.81
CA ARG A 9 10.69 12.95 33.19
C ARG A 9 11.56 12.16 34.19
N ALA A 10 10.94 11.57 35.22
CA ALA A 10 11.63 10.75 36.21
C ALA A 10 12.30 9.51 35.57
N LEU A 11 11.55 8.75 34.76
CA LEU A 11 12.08 7.59 34.04
C LEU A 11 13.23 7.98 33.10
N ARG A 12 13.11 9.11 32.41
CA ARG A 12 14.19 9.61 31.53
C ARG A 12 15.42 10.06 32.32
N SER A 13 15.26 10.55 33.55
CA SER A 13 16.41 10.88 34.40
C SER A 13 17.13 9.64 34.94
N GLU A 14 16.38 8.59 35.28
CA GLU A 14 16.91 7.38 35.93
C GLU A 14 17.42 6.33 34.95
N LEU A 15 16.74 6.14 33.81
CA LEU A 15 17.07 5.13 32.80
C LEU A 15 18.18 5.63 31.84
N LYS A 16 19.30 6.06 32.41
CA LYS A 16 20.52 6.47 31.70
C LYS A 16 21.61 5.42 31.92
N GLY A 17 22.07 4.77 30.85
CA GLY A 17 23.13 3.77 30.95
C GLY A 17 23.64 3.32 29.59
N ARG A 18 24.87 2.81 29.56
CA ARG A 18 25.49 2.29 28.33
C ARG A 18 24.69 1.07 27.86
N GLY A 19 24.20 1.12 26.61
CA GLY A 19 23.38 0.04 26.03
C GLY A 19 21.87 0.17 26.27
N LEU A 20 21.41 1.15 27.07
CA LEU A 20 19.99 1.40 27.27
C LEU A 20 19.47 2.44 26.27
N ARG A 21 18.42 2.08 25.53
CA ARG A 21 17.67 3.00 24.66
C ARG A 21 16.23 3.08 25.15
N PHE A 22 15.94 4.11 25.94
CA PHE A 22 14.59 4.40 26.39
C PHE A 22 13.75 4.97 25.24
N LYS A 23 12.60 4.35 24.98
CA LYS A 23 11.57 4.80 24.04
C LYS A 23 10.28 4.99 24.82
N TRP A 24 9.55 6.06 24.53
CA TRP A 24 8.27 6.37 25.16
C TRP A 24 7.31 6.90 24.11
N GLN A 25 6.02 6.90 24.45
CA GLN A 25 4.97 7.53 23.66
C GLN A 25 4.72 8.94 24.22
N ASP A 26 4.50 9.89 23.33
CA ASP A 26 4.17 11.26 23.70
C ASP A 26 2.78 11.33 24.39
N PRO A 27 2.64 11.94 25.59
CA PRO A 27 1.37 11.93 26.33
C PRO A 27 0.20 12.56 25.56
N GLU A 28 0.45 13.62 24.80
CA GLU A 28 -0.54 14.34 24.00
C GLU A 28 -1.07 13.45 22.87
N MET A 29 -0.17 12.74 22.19
CA MET A 29 -0.54 11.73 21.21
C MET A 29 -1.32 10.57 21.87
N SER A 30 -0.87 10.06 23.01
CA SER A 30 -1.58 9.01 23.75
C SER A 30 -2.98 9.43 24.21
N PHE A 31 -3.16 10.70 24.56
CA PHE A 31 -4.49 11.23 24.89
C PHE A 31 -5.41 11.17 23.68
N LEU A 32 -4.96 11.61 22.50
CA LEU A 32 -5.76 11.54 21.27
C LEU A 32 -6.02 10.09 20.86
N GLU A 33 -5.04 9.20 20.94
CA GLU A 33 -5.22 7.76 20.71
C GLU A 33 -6.30 7.19 21.64
N GLY A 34 -6.26 7.56 22.92
CA GLY A 34 -7.26 7.14 23.90
C GLY A 34 -8.65 7.70 23.64
N LEU A 35 -8.75 8.96 23.19
CA LEU A 35 -10.00 9.62 22.81
C LEU A 35 -10.63 8.93 21.59
N TRP A 36 -9.85 8.67 20.54
CA TRP A 36 -10.34 8.04 19.32
C TRP A 36 -10.64 6.55 19.50
N ALA A 37 -9.81 5.82 20.25
CA ALA A 37 -10.05 4.42 20.55
C ALA A 37 -11.33 4.20 21.37
N ARG A 38 -11.71 5.17 22.22
CA ARG A 38 -12.91 5.12 23.08
C ARG A 38 -14.08 5.96 22.57
N GLY A 39 -13.90 6.58 21.41
CA GLY A 39 -14.85 7.50 20.80
C GLY A 39 -15.88 6.79 19.94
N ASP A 40 -17.04 7.43 19.78
CA ASP A 40 -18.07 7.00 18.82
C ASP A 40 -18.31 8.10 17.76
N ARG A 41 -19.33 7.91 16.92
CA ARG A 41 -19.73 8.84 15.86
C ARG A 41 -19.90 10.29 16.31
N ARG A 42 -20.16 10.55 17.60
CA ARG A 42 -20.27 11.91 18.17
C ARG A 42 -18.93 12.67 18.13
N LEU A 43 -17.79 11.99 17.97
CA LEU A 43 -16.50 12.65 17.73
C LEU A 43 -16.29 13.10 16.28
N SER A 44 -17.18 12.75 15.34
CA SER A 44 -17.02 13.12 13.94
C SER A 44 -16.90 14.63 13.70
N PRO A 45 -17.65 15.53 14.37
CA PRO A 45 -17.48 16.97 14.23
C PRO A 45 -16.07 17.44 14.62
N LEU A 46 -15.50 16.88 15.69
CA LEU A 46 -14.12 17.18 16.11
C LEU A 46 -13.11 16.78 15.04
N LEU A 47 -13.27 15.61 14.42
CA LEU A 47 -12.37 15.18 13.35
C LEU A 47 -12.39 16.15 12.16
N VAL A 48 -13.59 16.56 11.75
CA VAL A 48 -13.78 17.53 10.65
C VAL A 48 -13.18 18.87 11.03
N ARG A 49 -13.44 19.37 12.24
CA ARG A 49 -12.92 20.66 12.70
C ARG A 49 -11.39 20.66 12.81
N ALA A 50 -10.79 19.62 13.39
CA ALA A 50 -9.35 19.45 13.43
C ALA A 50 -8.76 19.41 12.01
N TYR A 51 -9.45 18.75 11.08
CA TYR A 51 -9.07 18.79 9.68
C TYR A 51 -9.14 20.22 9.12
N GLU A 52 -10.22 20.96 9.31
CA GLU A 52 -10.34 22.35 8.82
C GLU A 52 -9.27 23.28 9.41
N MET A 53 -8.89 23.07 10.67
CA MET A 53 -7.81 23.79 11.38
C MET A 53 -6.40 23.32 11.00
N GLY A 54 -6.29 22.35 10.08
CA GLY A 54 -5.02 21.97 9.46
C GLY A 54 -4.26 20.85 10.18
N CYS A 55 -4.89 20.07 11.06
CA CYS A 55 -4.28 18.84 11.61
C CYS A 55 -4.11 17.80 10.49
N ARG A 56 -2.87 17.50 10.10
CA ARG A 56 -2.53 16.57 9.00
C ARG A 56 -1.26 15.82 9.35
N LEU A 57 -1.20 14.55 8.96
CA LEU A 57 0.00 13.72 9.14
C LEU A 57 0.42 13.62 10.62
N ASP A 58 -0.53 13.64 11.55
CA ASP A 58 -0.27 13.61 13.00
C ASP A 58 0.44 12.33 13.49
N ALA A 59 0.47 11.28 12.66
CA ALA A 59 1.27 10.07 12.93
C ALA A 59 2.80 10.30 12.86
N TRP A 60 3.23 11.42 12.27
CA TRP A 60 4.63 11.83 12.21
C TRP A 60 4.86 12.96 13.21
N SER A 61 5.76 12.75 14.16
CA SER A 61 6.03 13.66 15.28
C SER A 61 6.34 15.10 14.85
N GLU A 62 6.98 15.29 13.70
CA GLU A 62 7.32 16.60 13.12
C GLU A 62 6.11 17.38 12.59
N HIS A 63 4.98 16.71 12.37
CA HIS A 63 3.75 17.29 11.87
C HIS A 63 2.66 17.38 12.94
N PHE A 64 2.85 16.68 14.06
CA PHE A 64 1.88 16.64 15.15
C PHE A 64 1.76 18.02 15.83
N ARG A 65 0.55 18.58 15.81
CA ARG A 65 0.24 19.91 16.36
C ARG A 65 -0.89 19.82 17.37
N PHE A 66 -0.53 19.50 18.61
CA PHE A 66 -1.52 19.32 19.68
C PHE A 66 -2.29 20.61 20.02
N ASP A 67 -1.66 21.77 19.87
CA ASP A 67 -2.30 23.08 20.02
C ASP A 67 -3.55 23.22 19.15
N ARG A 68 -3.46 22.81 17.88
CA ARG A 68 -4.61 22.80 16.96
C ARG A 68 -5.69 21.81 17.35
N TRP A 69 -5.29 20.68 17.95
CA TRP A 69 -6.25 19.73 18.50
C TRP A 69 -6.99 20.30 19.70
N GLN A 70 -6.33 21.07 20.56
CA GLN A 70 -6.98 21.75 21.68
C GLN A 70 -7.99 22.79 21.20
N GLU A 71 -7.61 23.63 20.22
CA GLU A 71 -8.53 24.59 19.58
C GLU A 71 -9.75 23.89 18.94
N ALA A 72 -9.53 22.76 18.27
CA ALA A 72 -10.61 21.99 17.66
C ALA A 72 -11.55 21.35 18.69
N ILE A 73 -11.02 20.86 19.81
CA ILE A 73 -11.80 20.31 20.93
C ILE A 73 -12.69 21.39 21.53
N GLU A 74 -12.12 22.55 21.82
CA GLU A 74 -12.85 23.71 22.38
C GLU A 74 -13.94 24.18 21.43
N ALA A 75 -13.61 24.39 20.14
CA ALA A 75 -14.56 24.82 19.13
C ALA A 75 -15.68 23.81 18.86
N SER A 76 -15.46 22.53 19.14
CA SER A 76 -16.46 21.47 18.94
C SER A 76 -17.35 21.27 20.17
N GLY A 77 -17.01 21.86 21.32
CA GLY A 77 -17.74 21.68 22.58
C GLY A 77 -17.77 20.23 23.08
N ILE A 78 -16.84 19.39 22.63
CA ILE A 78 -16.81 17.97 22.99
C ILE A 78 -16.15 17.81 24.36
N ASP A 79 -16.89 17.21 25.29
CA ASP A 79 -16.32 16.74 26.54
C ASP A 79 -15.44 15.51 26.30
N THR A 80 -14.13 15.74 26.27
CA THR A 80 -13.14 14.67 26.09
C THR A 80 -13.02 13.75 27.30
N SER A 81 -13.38 14.23 28.50
CA SER A 81 -13.29 13.45 29.74
C SER A 81 -14.28 12.29 29.76
N PHE A 82 -15.47 12.51 29.17
CA PHE A 82 -16.48 11.49 28.93
C PHE A 82 -15.93 10.24 28.21
N TYR A 83 -14.99 10.43 27.27
CA TYR A 83 -14.40 9.35 26.48
C TYR A 83 -13.07 8.84 27.04
N ALA A 84 -12.17 9.74 27.44
CA ALA A 84 -10.77 9.41 27.71
C ALA A 84 -10.52 8.94 29.14
N THR A 85 -11.31 9.41 30.12
CA THR A 85 -11.00 9.21 31.55
C THR A 85 -12.16 8.69 32.38
N ARG A 86 -13.41 8.83 31.91
CA ARG A 86 -14.59 8.33 32.63
C ARG A 86 -14.56 6.79 32.76
N PRO A 87 -14.79 6.23 33.96
CA PRO A 87 -15.06 4.81 34.12
C PRO A 87 -16.28 4.38 33.30
N ARG A 88 -16.19 3.22 32.66
CA ARG A 88 -17.26 2.67 31.82
C ARG A 88 -17.93 1.52 32.53
N ASP A 89 -19.26 1.51 32.52
CA ASP A 89 -20.05 0.40 33.03
C ASP A 89 -20.08 -0.73 31.99
N LEU A 90 -20.01 -1.99 32.42
CA LEU A 90 -20.04 -3.15 31.50
C LEU A 90 -21.40 -3.36 30.81
N SER A 91 -22.46 -2.69 31.27
CA SER A 91 -23.79 -2.70 30.65
C SER A 91 -23.98 -1.58 29.64
N GLU A 92 -23.08 -0.58 29.60
CA GLU A 92 -23.24 0.54 28.68
C GLU A 92 -22.89 0.13 27.23
N PRO A 93 -23.53 0.74 26.21
CA PRO A 93 -23.15 0.50 24.83
C PRO A 93 -21.76 1.07 24.53
N LEU A 94 -20.83 0.22 24.07
CA LEU A 94 -19.50 0.66 23.64
C LEU A 94 -19.52 1.07 22.16
N PRO A 95 -18.66 2.02 21.74
CA PRO A 95 -18.60 2.47 20.35
C PRO A 95 -18.41 1.35 19.32
N TRP A 96 -17.70 0.27 19.68
CA TRP A 96 -17.40 -0.88 18.83
C TRP A 96 -18.39 -2.06 18.98
N HIS A 97 -19.48 -1.93 19.74
CA HIS A 97 -20.46 -3.03 19.89
C HIS A 97 -21.07 -3.51 18.56
N HIS A 98 -21.04 -2.70 17.51
CA HIS A 98 -21.50 -3.08 16.18
C HIS A 98 -20.48 -3.93 15.39
N ILE A 99 -19.27 -4.13 15.92
CA ILE A 99 -18.20 -4.93 15.30
C ILE A 99 -18.26 -6.34 15.86
N ASP A 100 -18.69 -7.29 15.02
CA ASP A 100 -18.65 -8.70 15.37
C ASP A 100 -17.26 -9.30 15.10
N SER A 101 -16.55 -9.64 16.18
CA SER A 101 -15.26 -10.33 16.12
C SER A 101 -15.38 -11.86 16.21
N GLY A 102 -16.59 -12.37 16.38
CA GLY A 102 -16.91 -13.76 16.73
C GLY A 102 -16.67 -14.10 18.21
N VAL A 103 -16.06 -13.21 18.99
CA VAL A 103 -15.90 -13.39 20.44
C VAL A 103 -17.16 -12.95 21.16
N SER A 104 -17.65 -13.76 22.09
CA SER A 104 -18.86 -13.45 22.84
C SER A 104 -18.63 -12.30 23.84
N GLU A 105 -19.65 -11.46 24.01
CA GLU A 105 -19.60 -10.34 24.96
C GLU A 105 -19.39 -10.83 26.41
N GLY A 106 -20.04 -11.94 26.79
CA GLY A 106 -19.87 -12.57 28.10
C GLY A 106 -18.41 -12.95 28.37
N PHE A 107 -17.74 -13.56 27.39
CA PHE A 107 -16.33 -13.90 27.50
C PHE A 107 -15.46 -12.65 27.70
N LEU A 108 -15.70 -11.57 26.95
CA LEU A 108 -14.94 -10.32 27.10
C LEU A 108 -15.11 -9.69 28.49
N LYS A 109 -16.32 -9.76 29.06
CA LYS A 109 -16.59 -9.29 30.43
C LYS A 109 -15.84 -10.12 31.47
N GLU A 110 -15.78 -11.43 31.29
CA GLU A 110 -14.98 -12.32 32.16
C GLU A 110 -13.47 -12.03 32.03
N GLU A 111 -12.95 -11.86 30.82
CA GLU A 111 -11.54 -11.51 30.60
C GLU A 111 -11.19 -10.16 31.22
N TRP A 112 -12.09 -9.18 31.16
CA TRP A 112 -11.93 -7.90 31.85
C TRP A 112 -11.78 -8.07 33.36
N GLN A 113 -12.64 -8.88 34.00
CA GLN A 113 -12.54 -9.16 35.43
C GLN A 113 -11.26 -9.93 35.80
N LYS A 114 -10.84 -10.89 34.95
CA LYS A 114 -9.56 -11.57 35.13
C LYS A 114 -8.38 -10.60 35.04
N ALA A 115 -8.40 -9.68 34.08
CA ALA A 115 -7.36 -8.67 33.93
C ALA A 115 -7.26 -7.76 35.17
N LEU A 116 -8.42 -7.35 35.75
CA LEU A 116 -8.45 -6.56 36.98
C LEU A 116 -7.89 -7.31 38.20
N THR A 117 -8.09 -8.62 38.26
CA THR A 117 -7.57 -9.48 39.34
C THR A 117 -6.17 -10.04 39.07
N GLY A 118 -5.56 -9.73 37.92
CA GLY A 118 -4.27 -10.28 37.50
C GLY A 118 -4.31 -11.78 37.16
N SER A 119 -5.49 -12.34 36.96
CA SER A 119 -5.70 -13.73 36.56
C SER A 119 -5.41 -13.94 35.07
N HIS A 120 -5.03 -15.16 34.68
CA HIS A 120 -4.71 -15.49 33.28
C HIS A 120 -5.70 -16.49 32.68
N THR A 121 -5.95 -16.36 31.38
CA THR A 121 -6.66 -17.36 30.59
C THR A 121 -5.65 -18.26 29.88
N GLN A 122 -5.82 -19.57 30.05
CA GLN A 122 -4.93 -20.56 29.45
C GLN A 122 -5.05 -20.60 27.92
N ASP A 123 -3.98 -20.99 27.24
CA ASP A 123 -3.99 -21.20 25.80
C ASP A 123 -4.91 -22.38 25.45
N CYS A 124 -5.99 -22.12 24.71
CA CYS A 124 -6.97 -23.13 24.34
C CYS A 124 -6.44 -24.18 23.33
N ARG A 125 -5.23 -24.00 22.79
CA ARG A 125 -4.56 -24.97 21.89
C ARG A 125 -3.89 -26.10 22.66
N THR A 126 -3.43 -25.83 23.88
CA THR A 126 -2.71 -26.79 24.73
C THR A 126 -3.46 -27.08 26.04
N GLY A 127 -4.38 -26.22 26.42
CA GLY A 127 -5.25 -26.36 27.59
C GLY A 127 -6.71 -26.59 27.23
N ARG A 128 -7.60 -26.23 28.15
CA ARG A 128 -9.05 -26.37 27.97
C ARG A 128 -9.62 -25.22 27.13
N CYS A 129 -10.67 -25.52 26.36
CA CYS A 129 -11.39 -24.49 25.62
C CYS A 129 -11.94 -23.43 26.59
N ALA A 130 -11.69 -22.16 26.30
CA ALA A 130 -12.17 -21.03 27.10
C ALA A 130 -13.57 -20.54 26.70
N LEU A 131 -14.24 -21.24 25.76
CA LEU A 131 -15.60 -20.93 25.30
C LEU A 131 -15.79 -19.48 24.83
N CYS A 132 -14.78 -18.92 24.15
CA CYS A 132 -14.81 -17.53 23.69
C CYS A 132 -15.87 -17.23 22.61
N GLY A 133 -16.55 -18.24 22.05
CA GLY A 133 -17.59 -18.07 21.03
C GLY A 133 -17.13 -18.16 19.57
N VAL A 134 -15.83 -18.09 19.29
CA VAL A 134 -15.30 -18.00 17.91
C VAL A 134 -15.42 -19.33 17.14
N CYS A 135 -15.10 -20.45 17.79
CA CYS A 135 -15.05 -21.76 17.13
C CYS A 135 -16.33 -22.55 17.41
N ASP A 136 -17.00 -23.02 16.37
CA ASP A 136 -18.13 -23.95 16.47
C ASP A 136 -17.69 -25.42 16.38
N PHE A 137 -16.40 -25.67 16.09
CA PHE A 137 -15.79 -26.98 15.83
C PHE A 137 -16.44 -27.78 14.68
N LYS A 138 -17.34 -27.16 13.92
CA LYS A 138 -18.02 -27.74 12.75
C LYS A 138 -17.49 -27.09 11.47
N ARG A 139 -17.61 -25.77 11.36
CA ARG A 139 -17.15 -24.94 10.24
C ARG A 139 -15.84 -24.22 10.56
N VAL A 140 -15.72 -23.73 11.78
CA VAL A 140 -14.56 -22.97 12.28
C VAL A 140 -13.93 -23.76 13.42
N LYS A 141 -12.70 -24.21 13.19
CA LYS A 141 -11.90 -24.92 14.19
C LYS A 141 -10.47 -24.41 14.18
N PRO A 142 -9.80 -24.37 15.35
CA PRO A 142 -8.39 -24.02 15.41
C PRO A 142 -7.58 -25.09 14.67
N ILE A 143 -6.66 -24.64 13.80
CA ILE A 143 -5.67 -25.52 13.19
C ILE A 143 -4.42 -25.45 14.06
N SER A 144 -4.32 -26.37 15.01
CA SER A 144 -3.08 -26.59 15.73
C SER A 144 -2.11 -27.35 14.81
N PHE A 145 -1.06 -26.68 14.37
CA PHE A 145 0.12 -27.41 13.92
C PHE A 145 0.73 -28.03 15.17
N ALA A 146 0.43 -29.31 15.43
CA ALA A 146 1.21 -30.08 16.39
C ALA A 146 2.67 -29.85 16.02
N ALA A 147 3.49 -29.43 16.98
CA ALA A 147 4.92 -29.35 16.78
C ALA A 147 5.36 -30.77 16.41
N LYS A 148 5.50 -31.05 15.11
CA LYS A 148 6.13 -32.26 14.64
C LYS A 148 7.40 -32.40 15.44
N SER A 149 7.63 -33.57 16.03
CA SER A 149 8.85 -33.79 16.79
C SER A 149 10.04 -33.35 15.93
N ALA A 150 11.10 -32.83 16.54
CA ALA A 150 12.31 -32.46 15.78
C ALA A 150 12.79 -33.60 14.86
N MET A 151 12.43 -34.85 15.19
CA MET A 151 12.64 -36.06 14.41
C MET A 151 11.74 -36.17 13.15
N GLU A 152 10.45 -35.84 13.24
CA GLU A 152 9.54 -35.79 12.08
C GLU A 152 9.86 -34.62 11.13
N LEU A 153 10.33 -33.49 11.67
CA LEU A 153 10.86 -32.38 10.86
C LEU A 153 12.13 -32.79 10.11
N ARG A 154 12.97 -33.66 10.67
CA ARG A 154 14.12 -34.26 9.97
C ARG A 154 13.69 -35.22 8.86
N HIS A 155 12.60 -35.98 9.03
CA HIS A 155 12.07 -36.80 7.93
C HIS A 155 11.42 -35.98 6.79
N LEU A 156 10.87 -34.80 7.08
CA LEU A 156 10.45 -33.85 6.02
C LEU A 156 11.62 -33.13 5.35
N SER A 157 12.80 -33.16 5.97
CA SER A 157 14.05 -32.68 5.35
C SER A 157 14.68 -33.70 4.41
N HIS A 158 14.11 -34.91 4.29
CA HIS A 158 14.26 -35.73 3.10
C HIS A 158 13.55 -35.03 1.94
N ARG A 159 14.18 -33.97 1.43
CA ARG A 159 13.90 -33.46 0.10
C ARG A 159 14.00 -34.66 -0.84
N PRO A 160 13.03 -34.92 -1.73
CA PRO A 160 13.32 -35.79 -2.86
C PRO A 160 14.63 -35.30 -3.49
N SER A 161 15.53 -36.25 -3.77
CA SER A 161 16.91 -36.01 -4.25
C SER A 161 16.97 -35.01 -5.43
N ALA A 162 15.89 -34.90 -6.20
CA ALA A 162 15.72 -33.84 -7.20
C ALA A 162 15.23 -32.53 -6.57
N LYS A 163 16.10 -31.50 -6.49
CA LYS A 163 15.63 -30.11 -6.35
C LYS A 163 14.60 -29.85 -7.45
N PRO A 164 13.35 -29.43 -7.13
CA PRO A 164 12.38 -29.12 -8.16
C PRO A 164 12.98 -28.08 -9.10
N LEU A 165 13.00 -28.40 -10.39
CA LEU A 165 13.44 -27.46 -11.40
C LEU A 165 12.36 -26.39 -11.55
N PHE A 166 12.81 -25.14 -11.65
CA PHE A 166 11.94 -24.00 -11.83
C PHE A 166 12.20 -23.37 -13.19
N LYS A 167 11.14 -22.82 -13.77
CA LYS A 167 11.21 -21.95 -14.94
C LYS A 167 10.69 -20.56 -14.59
N LYS A 168 11.16 -19.57 -15.33
CA LYS A 168 10.67 -18.19 -15.24
C LYS A 168 9.53 -18.02 -16.25
N LEU A 169 8.43 -17.44 -15.81
CA LEU A 169 7.36 -16.97 -16.68
C LEU A 169 7.39 -15.44 -16.73
N VAL A 170 7.31 -14.88 -17.93
CA VAL A 170 7.00 -13.46 -18.16
C VAL A 170 5.50 -13.35 -18.28
N VAL A 171 4.88 -12.63 -17.36
CA VAL A 171 3.44 -12.38 -17.33
C VAL A 171 3.20 -10.93 -17.70
N SER A 172 2.41 -10.70 -18.75
CA SER A 172 1.96 -9.37 -19.15
C SER A 172 0.53 -9.14 -18.70
N TYR A 173 0.24 -7.93 -18.21
CA TYR A 173 -1.08 -7.57 -17.73
C TYR A 173 -1.43 -6.12 -18.10
N SER A 174 -2.72 -5.85 -18.24
CA SER A 174 -3.27 -4.51 -18.38
C SER A 174 -3.74 -3.98 -17.02
N LYS A 175 -3.68 -2.65 -16.86
CA LYS A 175 -4.12 -1.90 -15.68
C LYS A 175 -4.98 -0.73 -16.14
N ARG A 176 -6.30 -0.90 -16.04
CA ARG A 176 -7.31 -0.02 -16.65
C ARG A 176 -8.31 0.50 -15.61
N GLU A 177 -9.06 1.53 -16.00
CA GLU A 177 -10.18 2.04 -15.20
C GLU A 177 -9.77 2.38 -13.76
N SER A 178 -10.60 2.02 -12.77
CA SER A 178 -10.34 2.24 -11.34
C SER A 178 -9.07 1.55 -10.84
N ALA A 179 -8.58 0.49 -11.52
CA ALA A 179 -7.32 -0.15 -11.13
C ALA A 179 -6.12 0.80 -11.26
N ARG A 180 -6.23 1.91 -12.03
CA ARG A 180 -5.19 2.94 -12.13
C ARG A 180 -4.75 3.51 -10.78
N TYR A 181 -5.61 3.43 -9.75
CA TYR A 181 -5.34 3.92 -8.40
C TYR A 181 -4.56 2.93 -7.52
N PHE A 182 -4.36 1.69 -7.96
CA PHE A 182 -3.46 0.78 -7.27
C PHE A 182 -2.01 1.23 -7.43
N GLY A 183 -1.36 1.50 -6.30
CA GLY A 183 0.07 1.73 -6.20
C GLY A 183 0.86 0.44 -6.42
N HIS A 184 2.18 0.57 -6.47
CA HIS A 184 3.06 -0.57 -6.76
C HIS A 184 3.01 -1.65 -5.68
N LEU A 185 3.00 -1.25 -4.40
CA LEU A 185 2.95 -2.19 -3.27
C LEU A 185 1.62 -2.93 -3.20
N GLU A 186 0.53 -2.25 -3.58
CA GLU A 186 -0.80 -2.82 -3.69
C GLU A 186 -0.86 -3.84 -4.82
N LEU A 187 -0.29 -3.54 -6.00
CA LEU A 187 -0.20 -4.50 -7.10
C LEU A 187 0.56 -5.77 -6.70
N ILE A 188 1.70 -5.64 -6.02
CA ILE A 188 2.44 -6.80 -5.50
C ILE A 188 1.52 -7.65 -4.62
N LYS A 189 0.83 -7.04 -3.64
CA LYS A 189 -0.10 -7.74 -2.75
C LYS A 189 -1.26 -8.40 -3.50
N ILE A 190 -1.85 -7.71 -4.49
CA ILE A 190 -2.96 -8.22 -5.29
C ILE A 190 -2.53 -9.46 -6.05
N PHE A 191 -1.44 -9.39 -6.82
CA PHE A 191 -0.96 -10.53 -7.61
C PHE A 191 -0.51 -11.69 -6.72
N THR A 192 0.22 -11.45 -5.62
CA THR A 192 0.60 -12.53 -4.70
C THR A 192 -0.62 -13.21 -4.08
N ARG A 193 -1.65 -12.46 -3.66
CA ARG A 193 -2.88 -13.02 -3.11
C ARG A 193 -3.69 -13.77 -4.17
N ALA A 194 -3.77 -13.23 -5.39
CA ALA A 194 -4.47 -13.85 -6.51
C ALA A 194 -3.82 -15.17 -6.92
N ILE A 195 -2.48 -15.21 -7.03
CA ILE A 195 -1.71 -16.43 -7.29
C ILE A 195 -1.95 -17.48 -6.20
N ARG A 196 -1.96 -17.06 -4.92
CA ARG A 196 -2.25 -17.94 -3.79
C ARG A 196 -3.67 -18.51 -3.84
N ARG A 197 -4.68 -17.68 -4.12
CA ARG A 197 -6.08 -18.13 -4.28
C ARG A 197 -6.25 -19.05 -5.48
N ALA A 198 -5.55 -18.76 -6.57
CA ALA A 198 -5.50 -19.59 -7.76
C ALA A 198 -4.82 -20.94 -7.50
N ARG A 199 -4.14 -21.14 -6.35
CA ARG A 199 -3.35 -22.33 -6.00
C ARG A 199 -2.26 -22.65 -7.03
N ILE A 200 -1.65 -21.62 -7.60
CA ILE A 200 -0.52 -21.80 -8.52
C ILE A 200 0.77 -21.90 -7.67
N PRO A 201 1.56 -22.98 -7.81
CA PRO A 201 2.77 -23.15 -7.03
C PRO A 201 3.86 -22.16 -7.46
N LEU A 202 4.60 -21.63 -6.49
CA LEU A 202 5.66 -20.63 -6.69
C LEU A 202 6.98 -21.09 -6.07
N ARG A 203 8.10 -20.60 -6.60
CA ARG A 203 9.38 -20.62 -5.89
C ARG A 203 9.40 -19.55 -4.80
N PHE A 204 10.02 -19.87 -3.67
CA PHE A 204 10.23 -18.95 -2.56
C PHE A 204 11.72 -18.72 -2.28
N SER A 205 12.06 -17.62 -1.60
CA SER A 205 13.41 -17.40 -1.06
C SER A 205 13.73 -18.37 0.10
N GLU A 206 15.02 -18.62 0.34
CA GLU A 206 15.50 -19.58 1.35
C GLU A 206 15.82 -18.93 2.71
N GLY A 207 15.32 -17.72 2.98
CA GLY A 207 15.53 -17.00 4.24
C GLY A 207 14.46 -17.27 5.31
N PHE A 208 14.62 -16.69 6.52
CA PHE A 208 13.69 -16.83 7.65
C PHE A 208 12.25 -16.32 7.37
N HIS A 209 12.10 -15.46 6.38
CA HIS A 209 10.81 -15.01 5.86
C HIS A 209 10.74 -15.31 4.35
N PRO A 210 10.31 -16.53 3.95
CA PRO A 210 10.28 -16.95 2.56
C PRO A 210 9.29 -16.09 1.77
N ALA A 211 9.81 -15.31 0.83
CA ALA A 211 9.03 -14.47 -0.06
C ALA A 211 8.91 -15.12 -1.44
N PRO A 212 7.76 -15.02 -2.12
CA PRO A 212 7.60 -15.55 -3.46
C PRO A 212 8.55 -14.84 -4.43
N LYS A 213 9.17 -15.60 -5.35
CA LYS A 213 10.06 -15.09 -6.38
C LYS A 213 9.26 -14.44 -7.51
N ILE A 214 8.83 -13.20 -7.27
CA ILE A 214 8.12 -12.33 -8.21
C ILE A 214 8.91 -11.03 -8.37
N SER A 215 9.12 -10.57 -9.61
CA SER A 215 9.81 -9.30 -9.90
C SER A 215 9.08 -8.51 -10.97
N PHE A 216 8.72 -7.26 -10.69
CA PHE A 216 7.99 -6.40 -11.62
C PHE A 216 8.96 -5.59 -12.50
N GLU A 217 8.64 -5.41 -13.78
CA GLU A 217 9.48 -4.67 -14.74
C GLU A 217 9.60 -3.19 -14.36
N SER A 218 8.47 -2.54 -14.06
CA SER A 218 8.45 -1.13 -13.74
C SER A 218 7.29 -0.77 -12.80
N ALA A 219 7.48 0.28 -12.00
CA ALA A 219 6.42 0.86 -11.21
C ALA A 219 5.67 1.91 -12.05
N LEU A 220 4.44 1.60 -12.44
CA LEU A 220 3.55 2.56 -13.07
C LEU A 220 3.04 3.57 -12.01
N PRO A 221 3.15 4.89 -12.25
CA PRO A 221 2.61 5.89 -11.32
C PRO A 221 1.11 5.71 -11.06
N VAL A 222 0.70 6.07 -9.83
CA VAL A 222 -0.72 6.11 -9.45
C VAL A 222 -1.48 7.09 -10.34
N GLY A 223 -2.68 6.71 -10.76
CA GLY A 223 -3.53 7.50 -11.66
C GLY A 223 -3.29 7.23 -13.14
N ILE A 224 -2.27 6.45 -13.50
CA ILE A 224 -1.97 6.08 -14.89
C ILE A 224 -2.48 4.67 -15.19
N GLU A 225 -3.13 4.53 -16.35
CA GLU A 225 -3.51 3.26 -16.96
C GLU A 225 -2.38 2.73 -17.85
N SER A 226 -2.33 1.42 -18.06
CA SER A 226 -1.41 0.80 -18.99
C SER A 226 -2.06 -0.37 -19.71
N GLU A 227 -1.73 -0.50 -21.00
CA GLU A 227 -2.09 -1.66 -21.82
C GLU A 227 -1.30 -2.89 -21.47
N GLN A 228 -0.04 -2.68 -21.09
CA GLN A 228 0.89 -3.75 -20.88
C GLN A 228 1.98 -3.34 -19.89
N GLU A 229 1.89 -3.93 -18.71
CA GLU A 229 2.97 -4.04 -17.74
C GLU A 229 3.39 -5.50 -17.65
N ARG A 230 4.59 -5.75 -17.10
CA ARG A 230 5.09 -7.12 -16.94
C ARG A 230 5.64 -7.39 -15.55
N PHE A 231 5.57 -8.65 -15.17
CA PHE A 231 6.35 -9.20 -14.08
C PHE A 231 6.87 -10.58 -14.44
N LEU A 232 7.97 -10.95 -13.80
CA LEU A 232 8.54 -12.29 -13.79
C LEU A 232 8.04 -13.04 -12.57
N VAL A 233 7.77 -14.32 -12.76
CA VAL A 233 7.45 -15.24 -11.68
C VAL A 233 8.18 -16.56 -11.89
N GLU A 234 8.72 -17.15 -10.83
CA GLU A 234 9.34 -18.48 -10.87
C GLU A 234 8.36 -19.55 -10.39
N VAL A 235 8.15 -20.56 -11.23
CA VAL A 235 7.20 -21.65 -11.02
C VAL A 235 7.84 -23.00 -11.34
N PRO A 236 7.33 -24.11 -10.79
CA PRO A 236 7.76 -25.46 -11.19
C PRO A 236 7.57 -25.72 -12.70
N LEU A 237 8.33 -26.66 -13.27
CA LEU A 237 8.34 -26.92 -14.72
C LEU A 237 6.98 -27.36 -15.30
N ASP A 238 6.13 -28.01 -14.50
CA ASP A 238 4.82 -28.51 -14.87
C ASP A 238 3.75 -27.41 -15.03
N VAL A 239 3.97 -26.21 -14.46
CA VAL A 239 3.03 -25.09 -14.57
C VAL A 239 2.98 -24.58 -16.01
N GLN A 240 1.88 -24.85 -16.71
CA GLN A 240 1.69 -24.38 -18.09
C GLN A 240 1.32 -22.89 -18.14
N PRO A 241 1.89 -22.09 -19.06
CA PRO A 241 1.58 -20.67 -19.16
C PRO A 241 0.09 -20.37 -19.42
N ALA A 242 -0.60 -21.19 -20.22
CA ALA A 242 -2.04 -21.02 -20.48
C ALA A 242 -2.87 -21.20 -19.20
N MET A 243 -2.62 -22.28 -18.44
CA MET A 243 -3.27 -22.52 -17.15
C MET A 243 -2.98 -21.42 -16.12
N PHE A 244 -1.81 -20.79 -16.19
CA PHE A 244 -1.47 -19.67 -15.31
C PHE A 244 -2.44 -18.50 -15.53
N ILE A 245 -2.72 -18.14 -16.79
CA ILE A 245 -3.65 -17.06 -17.13
C ILE A 245 -5.07 -17.43 -16.71
N GLU A 246 -5.53 -18.62 -17.11
CA GLU A 246 -6.88 -19.13 -16.87
C GLU A 246 -7.22 -19.15 -15.38
N ARG A 247 -6.30 -19.61 -14.52
CA ARG A 247 -6.52 -19.68 -13.08
C ARG A 247 -6.35 -18.35 -12.38
N LEU A 248 -5.50 -17.46 -12.89
CA LEU A 248 -5.18 -16.20 -12.24
C LEU A 248 -6.22 -15.11 -12.51
N ASN A 249 -6.70 -14.96 -13.75
CA ASN A 249 -7.64 -13.90 -14.13
C ASN A 249 -8.93 -13.86 -13.30
N PRO A 250 -9.60 -15.01 -13.00
CA PRO A 250 -10.79 -15.03 -12.14
C PRO A 250 -10.52 -14.55 -10.70
N GLN A 251 -9.25 -14.49 -10.29
CA GLN A 251 -8.84 -14.04 -8.96
C GLN A 251 -8.45 -12.57 -8.92
N LEU A 252 -8.43 -11.85 -10.06
CA LEU A 252 -8.04 -10.44 -10.11
C LEU A 252 -9.26 -9.52 -9.92
N PRO A 253 -9.08 -8.34 -9.29
CA PRO A 253 -10.13 -7.34 -9.23
C PRO A 253 -10.36 -6.68 -10.61
N ASN A 254 -11.52 -6.07 -10.79
CA ASN A 254 -11.87 -5.32 -12.00
C ASN A 254 -10.78 -4.29 -12.37
N GLY A 255 -10.52 -4.16 -13.68
CA GLY A 255 -9.49 -3.29 -14.23
C GLY A 255 -8.07 -3.89 -14.25
N LEU A 256 -7.85 -5.09 -13.73
CA LEU A 256 -6.60 -5.86 -13.92
C LEU A 256 -6.88 -7.12 -14.74
N THR A 257 -6.10 -7.33 -15.80
CA THR A 257 -6.25 -8.53 -16.63
C THR A 257 -4.88 -8.98 -17.12
N VAL A 258 -4.53 -10.23 -16.84
CA VAL A 258 -3.37 -10.90 -17.45
C VAL A 258 -3.72 -11.22 -18.89
N THR A 259 -2.92 -10.70 -19.81
CA THR A 259 -3.13 -10.80 -21.25
C THR A 259 -2.27 -11.89 -21.88
N THR A 260 -1.02 -12.02 -21.44
CA THR A 260 -0.08 -13.02 -21.95
C THR A 260 0.78 -13.60 -20.85
N CYS A 261 1.23 -14.84 -21.04
CA CYS A 261 2.16 -15.52 -20.17
C CYS A 261 3.06 -16.40 -21.04
N LYS A 262 4.38 -16.19 -20.97
CA LYS A 262 5.36 -16.96 -21.76
C LYS A 262 6.46 -17.50 -20.85
N ALA A 263 6.89 -18.75 -21.08
CA ALA A 263 8.06 -19.29 -20.40
C ALA A 263 9.34 -18.73 -21.04
N ILE A 264 10.33 -18.39 -20.21
CA ILE A 264 11.65 -17.95 -20.65
C ILE A 264 12.74 -18.89 -20.09
N PHE A 265 13.70 -19.26 -20.95
CA PHE A 265 14.75 -20.24 -20.64
C PHE A 265 16.11 -19.62 -20.34
N LYS A 266 16.33 -18.34 -20.68
CA LYS A 266 17.54 -17.58 -20.34
C LYS A 266 17.19 -16.39 -19.45
N GLU A 267 18.12 -16.02 -18.58
CA GLU A 267 18.10 -14.74 -17.85
C GLU A 267 18.28 -13.58 -18.83
N LYS A 268 17.24 -13.27 -19.59
CA LYS A 268 17.05 -11.90 -20.05
C LYS A 268 16.47 -11.15 -18.87
N SER A 269 17.21 -10.19 -18.34
CA SER A 269 16.62 -9.18 -17.48
C SER A 269 15.44 -8.57 -18.23
N LEU A 270 14.34 -8.27 -17.51
CA LEU A 270 13.27 -7.48 -18.08
C LEU A 270 13.86 -6.12 -18.46
N HIS A 271 14.18 -5.93 -19.74
CA HIS A 271 14.66 -4.64 -20.23
C HIS A 271 13.50 -3.66 -20.17
N ARG A 272 13.67 -2.61 -19.37
CA ARG A 272 12.74 -1.49 -19.32
C ARG A 272 12.64 -0.90 -20.74
N ALA A 273 11.42 -0.70 -21.23
CA ALA A 273 11.20 -0.03 -22.51
C ALA A 273 11.97 1.30 -22.57
N GLU A 274 12.76 1.48 -23.63
CA GLU A 274 13.54 2.70 -23.85
C GLU A 274 12.62 3.88 -24.16
N LYS A 275 11.57 3.65 -24.96
CA LYS A 275 10.56 4.65 -25.29
C LYS A 275 9.20 4.20 -24.81
N VAL A 276 8.46 5.13 -24.20
CA VAL A 276 7.14 4.89 -23.66
C VAL A 276 6.15 5.86 -24.26
N HIS A 277 5.09 5.32 -24.86
CA HIS A 277 4.04 6.06 -25.53
C HIS A 277 2.86 6.26 -24.59
N TYR A 278 2.32 7.46 -24.57
CA TYR A 278 1.16 7.82 -23.78
C TYR A 278 0.09 8.46 -24.67
N THR A 279 -1.15 8.06 -24.47
CA THR A 279 -2.32 8.82 -24.92
C THR A 279 -2.91 9.51 -23.70
N ILE A 280 -3.10 10.82 -23.78
CA ILE A 280 -3.65 11.63 -22.71
C ILE A 280 -4.93 12.29 -23.20
N THR A 281 -6.01 12.11 -22.46
CA THR A 281 -7.30 12.76 -22.71
C THR A 281 -7.68 13.60 -21.50
N LEU A 282 -7.83 14.91 -21.71
CA LEU A 282 -8.35 15.81 -20.69
C LEU A 282 -9.86 15.60 -20.56
N LYS A 283 -10.34 15.56 -19.32
CA LYS A 283 -11.79 15.58 -19.06
C LYS A 283 -12.34 17.00 -19.23
N ASP A 284 -11.59 17.97 -18.72
CA ASP A 284 -11.96 19.39 -18.69
C ASP A 284 -10.84 20.22 -19.34
N GLY A 285 -11.22 21.16 -20.20
CA GLY A 285 -10.29 22.05 -20.91
C GLY A 285 -9.73 21.47 -22.21
N ALA A 286 -8.76 22.17 -22.79
CA ALA A 286 -8.13 21.82 -24.06
C ALA A 286 -6.62 22.07 -24.02
N PHE A 287 -5.88 21.33 -24.83
CA PHE A 287 -4.47 21.60 -25.10
C PHE A 287 -4.33 22.81 -26.02
N SER A 288 -3.42 23.71 -25.66
CA SER A 288 -3.12 24.90 -26.47
C SER A 288 -2.17 24.54 -27.62
N GLU A 289 -2.65 24.67 -28.87
CA GLU A 289 -1.82 24.56 -30.08
C GLU A 289 -0.67 25.58 -30.09
N THR A 290 -0.91 26.79 -29.58
CA THR A 290 0.12 27.83 -29.48
C THR A 290 1.28 27.36 -28.59
N LYS A 291 0.99 26.77 -27.42
CA LYS A 291 2.02 26.25 -26.52
C LYS A 291 2.73 25.02 -27.09
N LEU A 292 2.02 24.15 -27.81
CA LEU A 292 2.65 23.06 -28.54
C LEU A 292 3.68 23.60 -29.54
N ASN A 293 3.28 24.57 -30.36
CA ASN A 293 4.15 25.15 -31.38
C ASN A 293 5.37 25.85 -30.76
N GLN A 294 5.19 26.54 -29.63
CA GLN A 294 6.30 27.11 -28.86
C GLN A 294 7.28 26.02 -28.38
N PHE A 295 6.76 24.92 -27.81
CA PHE A 295 7.58 23.82 -27.36
C PHE A 295 8.33 23.13 -28.51
N LEU A 296 7.67 22.93 -29.66
CA LEU A 296 8.30 22.32 -30.83
C LEU A 296 9.44 23.18 -31.40
N LYS A 297 9.26 24.51 -31.46
CA LYS A 297 10.26 25.46 -31.98
C LYS A 297 11.40 25.77 -31.02
N ALA A 298 11.19 25.67 -29.70
CA ALA A 298 12.23 25.95 -28.72
C ALA A 298 13.43 24.99 -28.86
N ALA A 299 14.65 25.44 -28.53
CA ALA A 299 15.83 24.56 -28.48
C ALA A 299 15.94 23.80 -27.14
N SER A 300 15.45 24.40 -26.06
CA SER A 300 15.48 23.84 -24.70
C SER A 300 14.19 24.18 -23.96
N TRP A 301 13.72 23.27 -23.10
CA TRP A 301 12.54 23.49 -22.26
C TRP A 301 12.75 22.93 -20.85
N PRO A 302 13.33 23.72 -19.93
CA PRO A 302 13.76 23.23 -18.62
C PRO A 302 12.57 22.97 -17.67
N LEU A 303 12.51 21.77 -17.12
CA LEU A 303 11.64 21.37 -16.02
C LEU A 303 12.47 21.27 -14.72
N THR A 304 12.06 22.03 -13.72
CA THR A 304 12.69 22.02 -12.40
C THR A 304 11.93 21.08 -11.46
N LYS A 305 12.63 20.12 -10.85
CA LYS A 305 12.08 19.21 -9.83
C LYS A 305 12.78 19.42 -8.51
N ARG A 306 12.00 19.51 -7.42
CA ARG A 306 12.53 19.54 -6.05
C ARG A 306 12.43 18.14 -5.45
N ASN A 307 13.55 17.58 -5.04
CA ASN A 307 13.57 16.31 -4.31
C ASN A 307 13.16 16.50 -2.83
N PRO A 308 12.77 15.43 -2.12
CA PRO A 308 12.42 15.48 -0.69
C PRO A 308 13.52 16.09 0.20
N LYS A 309 14.79 16.03 -0.23
CA LYS A 309 15.95 16.64 0.44
C LYS A 309 16.26 18.08 -0.04
N ALA A 310 15.27 18.79 -0.56
CA ALA A 310 15.37 20.17 -1.09
C ALA A 310 16.35 20.42 -2.27
N HIS A 311 17.10 19.42 -2.74
CA HIS A 311 17.91 19.56 -3.95
C HIS A 311 17.03 19.81 -5.19
N ILE A 312 17.43 20.81 -5.98
CA ILE A 312 16.79 21.17 -7.23
C ILE A 312 17.51 20.45 -8.38
N LYS A 313 16.77 19.64 -9.13
CA LYS A 313 17.26 19.00 -10.35
C LYS A 313 16.54 19.61 -11.55
N THR A 314 17.30 20.16 -12.48
CA THR A 314 16.78 20.64 -13.77
C THR A 314 16.91 19.55 -14.82
N ILE A 315 15.82 19.30 -15.53
CA ILE A 315 15.71 18.31 -16.60
C ILE A 315 15.24 19.05 -17.86
N ASP A 316 15.92 18.88 -18.98
CA ASP A 316 15.47 19.47 -20.25
C ASP A 316 14.43 18.55 -20.91
N LEU A 317 13.18 19.02 -21.02
CA LEU A 317 12.12 18.23 -21.63
C LEU A 317 12.38 17.93 -23.10
N LYS A 318 13.19 18.73 -23.81
CA LYS A 318 13.53 18.46 -25.22
C LYS A 318 14.42 17.23 -25.39
N LYS A 319 15.11 16.80 -24.33
CA LYS A 319 15.88 15.54 -24.32
C LYS A 319 15.03 14.33 -23.94
N ALA A 320 13.94 14.54 -23.19
CA ALA A 320 13.08 13.47 -22.70
C ALA A 320 11.85 13.22 -23.60
N VAL A 321 11.32 14.25 -24.27
CA VAL A 321 10.13 14.16 -25.12
C VAL A 321 10.57 13.97 -26.57
N THR A 322 10.34 12.77 -27.11
CA THR A 322 10.70 12.45 -28.50
C THR A 322 9.57 12.68 -29.49
N LYS A 323 8.33 12.62 -29.02
CA LYS A 323 7.12 12.93 -29.82
C LYS A 323 6.10 13.61 -28.94
N LEU A 324 5.52 14.70 -29.42
CA LEU A 324 4.35 15.33 -28.81
C LEU A 324 3.46 15.87 -29.94
N GLN A 325 2.22 15.42 -29.99
CA GLN A 325 1.23 15.88 -30.97
C GLN A 325 -0.18 15.89 -30.39
N LEU A 326 -1.06 16.71 -30.95
CA LEU A 326 -2.48 16.75 -30.60
C LEU A 326 -3.25 15.91 -31.61
N LEU A 327 -4.07 14.98 -31.11
CA LEU A 327 -5.03 14.23 -31.93
C LEU A 327 -6.37 14.97 -32.01
N SER A 328 -6.67 15.76 -30.98
CA SER A 328 -7.85 16.63 -30.88
C SER A 328 -7.54 17.75 -29.87
N PRO A 329 -8.42 18.76 -29.71
CA PRO A 329 -8.27 19.75 -28.67
C PRO A 329 -8.13 19.17 -27.25
N THR A 330 -8.67 17.98 -26.99
CA THR A 330 -8.67 17.33 -25.66
C THR A 330 -7.74 16.13 -25.56
N THR A 331 -7.18 15.64 -26.67
CA THR A 331 -6.38 14.42 -26.72
C THR A 331 -4.99 14.68 -27.31
N ALA A 332 -3.94 14.26 -26.58
CA ALA A 332 -2.55 14.35 -26.99
C ALA A 332 -1.87 12.98 -26.99
N GLU A 333 -0.92 12.79 -27.91
CA GLU A 333 0.07 11.73 -27.84
C GLU A 333 1.41 12.27 -27.36
N LEU A 334 2.02 11.56 -26.43
CA LEU A 334 3.32 11.88 -25.86
C LEU A 334 4.21 10.64 -25.86
N THR A 335 5.40 10.74 -26.42
CA THR A 335 6.44 9.71 -26.29
C THR A 335 7.58 10.23 -25.43
N LEU A 336 7.87 9.51 -24.35
CA LEU A 336 8.99 9.79 -23.45
C LEU A 336 10.11 8.80 -23.66
N ASP A 337 11.35 9.30 -23.69
CA ASP A 337 12.57 8.51 -23.76
C ASP A 337 13.18 8.32 -22.36
N LEU A 338 13.19 7.07 -21.91
CA LEU A 338 13.71 6.63 -20.64
C LEU A 338 15.20 6.22 -20.70
N SER A 339 15.78 6.09 -21.90
CA SER A 339 17.20 5.77 -22.09
C SER A 339 18.13 6.93 -21.68
N SER A 340 17.61 8.16 -21.72
CA SER A 340 18.32 9.39 -21.34
C SER A 340 18.76 9.46 -19.87
N GLY A 341 18.36 8.51 -19.02
CA GLY A 341 18.58 8.53 -17.58
C GLY A 341 17.76 9.60 -16.83
N GLN A 342 16.96 10.39 -17.55
CA GLN A 342 16.14 11.46 -16.99
C GLN A 342 14.68 11.02 -16.86
N TYR A 343 14.27 10.66 -15.63
CA TYR A 343 12.88 10.25 -15.38
C TYR A 343 11.93 11.46 -15.33
N VAL A 344 11.09 11.58 -16.36
CA VAL A 344 10.00 12.56 -16.44
C VAL A 344 8.67 11.83 -16.36
N ARG A 345 7.77 12.29 -15.49
CA ARG A 345 6.40 11.78 -15.46
C ARG A 345 5.61 12.49 -16.57
N PRO A 346 4.68 11.80 -17.25
CA PRO A 346 3.89 12.43 -18.31
C PRO A 346 3.11 13.66 -17.78
N THR A 347 2.60 13.61 -16.55
CA THR A 347 1.94 14.75 -15.91
C THR A 347 2.87 15.96 -15.75
N ASP A 348 4.11 15.76 -15.29
CA ASP A 348 5.08 16.85 -15.10
C ASP A 348 5.39 17.52 -16.46
N ALA A 349 5.55 16.72 -17.53
CA ALA A 349 5.78 17.24 -18.88
C ALA A 349 4.59 18.08 -19.37
N LEU A 350 3.36 17.58 -19.20
CA LEU A 350 2.15 18.27 -19.65
C LEU A 350 1.89 19.57 -18.90
N ILE A 351 2.08 19.59 -17.57
CA ILE A 351 2.00 20.81 -16.75
C ILE A 351 2.97 21.85 -17.30
N LYS A 352 4.21 21.46 -17.54
CA LYS A 352 5.25 22.41 -17.93
C LYS A 352 5.16 22.87 -19.37
N ILE A 353 4.71 22.04 -20.29
CA ILE A 353 4.57 22.38 -21.71
C ILE A 353 3.31 23.20 -21.95
N PHE A 354 2.17 22.74 -21.46
CA PHE A 354 0.88 23.37 -21.72
C PHE A 354 0.46 24.37 -20.62
N GLY A 355 1.24 24.53 -19.55
CA GLY A 355 0.88 25.38 -18.41
C GLY A 355 -0.41 24.92 -17.72
N LEU A 356 -0.69 23.61 -17.75
CA LEU A 356 -1.86 23.03 -17.11
C LEU A 356 -1.65 22.98 -15.60
N SER A 357 -2.73 23.13 -14.83
CA SER A 357 -2.68 22.93 -13.38
C SER A 357 -2.74 21.42 -13.05
N GLU A 358 -2.22 21.03 -11.88
CA GLU A 358 -2.44 19.66 -11.38
C GLU A 358 -3.93 19.35 -11.24
N ARG A 359 -4.75 20.33 -10.84
CA ARG A 359 -6.20 20.18 -10.66
C ARG A 359 -6.89 19.81 -11.98
N SER A 360 -6.50 20.41 -13.10
CA SER A 360 -7.02 20.06 -14.44
C SER A 360 -6.56 18.69 -14.94
N LEU A 361 -5.41 18.18 -14.46
CA LEU A 361 -4.90 16.87 -14.87
C LEU A 361 -5.38 15.72 -14.00
N ARG A 362 -5.79 15.96 -12.75
CA ARG A 362 -6.36 14.92 -11.87
C ARG A 362 -7.49 14.10 -12.51
N PRO A 363 -8.47 14.69 -13.22
CA PRO A 363 -9.52 13.92 -13.88
C PRO A 363 -9.08 13.37 -15.24
N ALA A 364 -7.92 13.77 -15.76
CA ALA A 364 -7.46 13.32 -17.07
C ALA A 364 -7.23 11.80 -17.11
N ARG A 365 -7.42 11.24 -18.29
CA ARG A 365 -7.15 9.83 -18.57
C ARG A 365 -5.80 9.72 -19.25
N ILE A 366 -4.82 9.14 -18.57
CA ILE A 366 -3.46 8.93 -19.09
C ILE A 366 -3.26 7.43 -19.27
N ILE A 367 -3.03 7.01 -20.51
CA ILE A 367 -2.84 5.62 -20.89
C ILE A 367 -1.44 5.43 -21.43
N LYS A 368 -0.64 4.60 -20.79
CA LYS A 368 0.58 4.04 -21.37
C LYS A 368 0.20 2.99 -22.41
N ARG A 369 0.59 3.21 -23.66
CA ARG A 369 0.31 2.36 -24.82
C ARG A 369 1.45 1.38 -25.05
N LEU A 370 1.14 0.26 -25.70
CA LEU A 370 2.13 -0.64 -26.28
C LEU A 370 3.01 0.13 -27.29
N GLY A 371 4.33 0.02 -27.16
CA GLY A 371 5.23 0.53 -28.19
C GLY A 371 5.22 -0.39 -29.41
N ASN A 372 5.24 0.19 -30.61
CA ASN A 372 5.19 -0.55 -31.88
C ASN A 372 6.35 -1.55 -32.08
N ASN A 373 7.33 -1.62 -31.16
CA ASN A 373 8.48 -2.52 -31.21
C ASN A 373 8.51 -3.59 -30.10
N SER A 374 7.39 -3.93 -29.45
CA SER A 374 7.37 -4.98 -28.43
C SER A 374 7.27 -6.40 -29.01
N GLY A 375 8.09 -6.71 -30.01
CA GLY A 375 8.29 -8.08 -30.49
C GLY A 375 9.29 -8.82 -29.60
N PHE A 376 8.77 -9.75 -28.78
CA PHE A 376 9.53 -10.88 -28.24
C PHE A 376 8.82 -12.18 -28.57
#